data_AF-A0A8J3WYR1-F1
#
_entry.id   AF-A0A8J3WYR1-F1
#
_cell.length_a   1.000
_cell.length_b   1.000
_cell.length_c   1.000
_cell.angle_alpha   90.00
_cell.angle_beta   90.00
_cell.angle_gamma   90.00
#
_symmetry.space_group_name_H-M   'P 1'
#
loop_
_entity.id
_entity.type
_entity.pdbx_description
1 polymer ?
#
loop_
_entity_poly.entity_id
_entity_poly.type
_entity_poly.pdbx_seq_one_letter_code
_entity_poly.pdbx_strand_id
1 'polypeptide(L)'
;MRRRILRLPVRNNRLWVRTHRHPTGHRVALAPQLRRERTLLPARKEREGREMTIYYRGPEVLITDQVFVARRPTPRTFVIDELDDVHVVVLTMRWFGPRRHELRARHRSVAVLLFASFDPTTFGQVRRGLMRAVECQREQREECGELGYR
;
A
#
# COMPACT_ATOMS: atom_id res chain seq x y z
N MET A 1 4.57 -50.10 -9.26
CA MET A 1 4.78 -49.02 -10.25
C MET A 1 5.09 -47.71 -9.52
N ARG A 2 6.10 -46.98 -9.98
CA ARG A 2 6.83 -45.92 -9.25
C ARG A 2 6.18 -44.54 -9.37
N ARG A 3 6.23 -43.76 -8.28
CA ARG A 3 5.88 -42.33 -8.20
C ARG A 3 6.78 -41.49 -9.12
N ARG A 4 6.22 -40.51 -9.83
CA ARG A 4 6.98 -39.42 -10.46
C ARG A 4 6.51 -38.07 -9.93
N ILE A 5 7.34 -37.52 -9.05
CA ILE A 5 7.33 -36.11 -8.67
C ILE A 5 7.94 -35.34 -9.85
N LEU A 6 7.18 -34.45 -10.48
CA LEU A 6 7.72 -33.49 -11.42
C LEU A 6 7.91 -32.15 -10.69
N ARG A 7 9.15 -31.91 -10.28
CA ARG A 7 9.67 -30.57 -9.97
C ARG A 7 9.63 -29.75 -11.25
N LEU A 8 8.87 -28.65 -11.26
CA LEU A 8 8.99 -27.64 -12.32
C LEU A 8 10.04 -26.59 -11.91
N PRO A 9 10.92 -26.18 -12.83
CA PRO A 9 12.02 -25.28 -12.53
C PRO A 9 11.58 -23.83 -12.33
N VAL A 10 12.25 -23.19 -11.39
CA VAL A 10 12.37 -21.75 -11.18
C VAL A 10 13.16 -21.13 -12.35
N ARG A 11 12.86 -19.86 -12.67
CA ARG A 11 13.41 -18.96 -13.74
C ARG A 11 12.51 -18.96 -14.98
N ASN A 12 12.07 -17.83 -15.53
CA ASN A 12 12.95 -16.75 -15.95
C ASN A 12 12.18 -15.42 -16.10
N ASN A 13 12.68 -14.39 -15.42
CA ASN A 13 12.19 -13.03 -15.50
C ASN A 13 12.70 -12.41 -16.81
N ARG A 14 11.92 -12.49 -17.90
CA ARG A 14 12.24 -11.79 -19.15
C ARG A 14 11.60 -10.40 -19.14
N LEU A 15 12.49 -9.42 -18.98
CA LEU A 15 12.32 -8.03 -19.39
C LEU A 15 11.68 -7.97 -20.79
N TRP A 16 10.51 -7.35 -20.86
CA TRP A 16 10.04 -6.68 -22.08
C TRP A 16 9.85 -5.21 -21.73
N VAL A 17 10.89 -4.42 -22.04
CA VAL A 17 10.75 -2.97 -22.19
C VAL A 17 10.13 -2.78 -23.57
N ARG A 18 8.84 -2.42 -23.61
CA ARG A 18 8.17 -1.98 -24.83
C ARG A 18 7.49 -0.65 -24.53
N THR A 19 8.07 0.41 -25.05
CA THR A 19 7.48 1.74 -25.14
C THR A 19 6.30 1.68 -26.12
N HIS A 20 5.14 2.25 -25.75
CA HIS A 20 4.48 3.31 -26.53
C HIS A 20 3.11 3.74 -25.96
N ARG A 21 2.99 5.07 -25.89
CA ARG A 21 1.84 6.01 -25.90
C ARG A 21 0.46 5.59 -25.38
N HIS A 22 0.03 6.39 -24.41
CA HIS A 22 -1.33 6.66 -23.94
C HIS A 22 -2.36 6.92 -25.05
N PRO A 23 -3.62 6.58 -24.76
CA PRO A 23 -4.66 7.62 -24.76
C PRO A 23 -5.46 7.60 -23.44
N THR A 24 -6.10 8.74 -23.14
CA THR A 24 -6.95 9.05 -21.96
C THR A 24 -6.26 9.47 -20.65
N GLY A 25 -5.90 10.76 -20.58
CA GLY A 25 -6.68 11.71 -19.77
C GLY A 25 -6.44 11.84 -18.27
N HIS A 26 -5.84 10.85 -17.59
CA HIS A 26 -5.45 11.01 -16.18
C HIS A 26 -3.99 10.61 -16.01
N ARG A 27 -3.14 11.63 -15.82
CA ARG A 27 -1.71 11.49 -15.62
C ARG A 27 -1.48 10.95 -14.21
N VAL A 28 -1.60 9.63 -14.04
CA VAL A 28 -1.10 8.95 -12.84
C VAL A 28 0.41 9.09 -12.90
N ALA A 29 0.95 10.03 -12.14
CA ALA A 29 2.38 10.11 -11.96
C ALA A 29 2.83 8.83 -11.25
N LEU A 30 3.51 7.94 -11.97
CA LEU A 30 4.55 7.12 -11.36
C LEU A 30 5.64 8.10 -10.93
N ALA A 31 5.42 8.80 -9.80
CA ALA A 31 6.26 9.89 -9.37
C ALA A 31 7.71 9.38 -9.23
N PRO A 32 8.68 9.94 -9.97
CA PRO A 32 10.08 9.62 -9.82
C PRO A 32 10.64 10.51 -8.72
N GLN A 33 10.27 10.26 -7.47
CA GLN A 33 10.82 11.03 -6.35
C GLN A 33 12.06 10.33 -5.81
N LEU A 34 13.16 10.52 -6.55
CA LEU A 34 14.51 10.38 -6.02
C LEU A 34 14.74 11.49 -4.98
N ARG A 35 14.44 11.19 -3.73
CA ARG A 35 15.33 11.55 -2.62
C ARG A 35 15.60 10.28 -1.83
N ARG A 36 16.88 10.02 -1.60
CA ARG A 36 17.38 8.95 -0.74
C ARG A 36 16.84 9.15 0.68
N GLU A 37 15.64 8.68 0.95
CA GLU A 37 15.20 8.45 2.32
C GLU A 37 15.83 7.13 2.77
N ARG A 38 17.08 7.26 3.24
CA ARG A 38 17.65 6.34 4.22
C ARG A 38 16.55 5.98 5.21
N THR A 39 16.39 4.68 5.45
CA THR A 39 15.54 4.08 6.48
C THR A 39 15.33 5.02 7.66
N LEU A 40 14.22 5.73 7.63
CA LEU A 40 13.63 6.39 8.77
C LEU A 40 12.23 5.81 8.84
N LEU A 41 12.12 4.67 9.55
CA LEU A 41 10.96 4.56 10.43
C LEU A 41 10.88 5.90 11.15
N PRO A 42 9.73 6.59 11.15
CA PRO A 42 9.63 7.95 11.65
C PRO A 42 10.41 8.04 12.95
N ALA A 43 11.39 8.95 12.97
CA ALA A 43 12.25 9.18 14.11
C ALA A 43 11.34 9.24 15.34
N ARG A 44 11.60 8.29 16.24
CA ARG A 44 10.95 7.94 17.48
C ARG A 44 10.65 9.19 18.31
N LYS A 45 9.67 10.00 17.91
CA LYS A 45 9.13 11.08 18.74
C LYS A 45 8.19 10.39 19.71
N GLU A 46 8.80 9.82 20.74
CA GLU A 46 8.27 9.59 22.09
C GLU A 46 6.74 9.62 22.20
N ARG A 47 6.07 8.70 21.51
CA ARG A 47 4.84 8.10 22.03
C ARG A 47 5.26 6.90 22.90
N GLU A 48 6.15 7.15 23.86
CA GLU A 48 6.56 6.18 24.87
C GLU A 48 5.38 5.93 25.80
N GLY A 49 4.52 4.99 25.43
CA GLY A 49 3.38 4.60 26.27
C GLY A 49 2.26 3.88 25.52
N ARG A 50 2.14 4.07 24.20
CA ARG A 50 1.17 3.32 23.39
C ARG A 50 1.91 2.27 22.58
N GLU A 51 1.65 1.00 22.90
CA GLU A 51 2.15 -0.12 22.10
C GLU A 51 1.68 0.07 20.64
N MET A 52 2.63 0.01 19.70
CA MET A 52 2.37 0.23 18.28
C MET A 52 1.42 -0.87 17.78
N THR A 53 0.22 -0.49 17.38
CA THR A 53 -0.78 -1.45 16.90
C THR A 53 -0.48 -1.85 15.46
N ILE A 54 -0.42 -3.16 15.18
CA ILE A 54 -0.23 -3.71 13.84
C ILE A 54 -1.58 -4.17 13.29
N TYR A 55 -2.06 -3.55 12.23
CA TYR A 55 -3.34 -3.89 11.59
C TYR A 55 -3.22 -4.90 10.46
N TYR A 56 -2.03 -5.01 9.87
CA TYR A 56 -1.72 -6.03 8.87
C TYR A 56 -0.21 -6.26 8.81
N ARG A 57 0.21 -7.52 8.70
CA ARG A 57 1.61 -7.90 8.51
C ARG A 57 1.71 -9.01 7.47
N GLY A 58 2.34 -8.69 6.35
CA GLY A 58 2.57 -9.62 5.25
C GLY A 58 3.95 -9.45 4.62
N PRO A 59 4.26 -10.26 3.59
CA PRO A 59 5.54 -10.20 2.88
C PRO A 59 5.70 -8.89 2.09
N GLU A 60 4.61 -8.34 1.55
CA GLU A 60 4.63 -7.15 0.70
C GLU A 60 4.16 -5.88 1.40
N VAL A 61 3.35 -6.01 2.45
CA VAL A 61 2.73 -4.86 3.14
C VAL A 61 2.86 -5.01 4.66
N LEU A 62 3.15 -3.90 5.33
CA LEU A 62 3.00 -3.75 6.78
C LEU A 62 2.14 -2.50 7.03
N ILE A 63 1.13 -2.63 7.89
CA ILE A 63 0.27 -1.52 8.30
C ILE A 63 0.31 -1.44 9.81
N THR A 64 0.73 -0.29 10.31
CA THR A 64 0.64 0.07 11.73
C THR A 64 -0.36 1.20 11.90
N ASP A 65 -0.58 1.64 13.13
CA ASP A 65 -1.31 2.87 13.44
C ASP A 65 -0.66 4.12 12.83
N GLN A 66 0.65 4.09 12.54
CA GLN A 66 1.41 5.25 12.06
C GLN A 66 1.73 5.22 10.57
N VAL A 67 2.03 4.04 10.02
CA VAL A 67 2.57 3.93 8.65
C VAL A 67 1.95 2.79 7.84
N PHE A 68 1.82 3.04 6.54
CA PHE A 68 1.64 2.01 5.51
C PHE A 68 2.97 1.79 4.79
N VAL A 69 3.52 0.59 4.87
CA VAL A 69 4.77 0.22 4.19
C VAL A 69 4.45 -0.74 3.04
N ALA A 70 4.71 -0.31 1.81
CA ALA A 70 4.72 -1.17 0.62
C ALA A 70 6.17 -1.60 0.33
N ARG A 71 6.48 -2.89 0.35
CA ARG A 71 7.85 -3.42 0.19
C ARG A 71 8.21 -3.71 -1.27
N ARG A 72 7.22 -3.81 -2.16
CA ARG A 72 7.37 -4.15 -3.58
C ARG A 72 6.49 -3.23 -4.44
N PRO A 73 6.86 -2.98 -5.72
CA PRO A 73 8.11 -3.39 -6.37
C PRO A 73 9.35 -2.63 -5.87
N THR A 74 9.15 -1.41 -5.38
CA THR A 74 10.17 -0.59 -4.69
C THR A 74 9.63 -0.24 -3.31
N PRO A 75 10.42 -0.40 -2.24
CA PRO A 75 10.00 -0.02 -0.89
C PRO A 75 9.54 1.44 -0.82
N ARG A 76 8.36 1.67 -0.23
CA ARG A 76 7.76 2.98 0.03
C ARG A 76 7.06 2.95 1.38
N THR A 77 7.15 4.06 2.09
CA THR A 77 6.47 4.28 3.36
C THR A 77 5.57 5.49 3.21
N PHE A 78 4.34 5.38 3.68
CA PHE A 78 3.36 6.47 3.69
C PHE A 78 2.88 6.66 5.12
N VAL A 79 2.88 7.89 5.61
CA VAL A 79 2.35 8.20 6.94
C VAL A 79 0.83 8.14 6.86
N ILE A 80 0.19 7.37 7.74
CA ILE A 80 -1.27 7.17 7.72
C ILE A 80 -2.02 8.50 7.86
N ASP A 81 -1.50 9.38 8.71
CA ASP A 81 -2.06 10.70 8.99
C ASP A 81 -1.99 11.69 7.80
N GLU A 82 -1.14 11.38 6.82
CA GLU A 82 -0.96 12.15 5.59
C GLU A 82 -1.68 11.52 4.38
N LEU A 83 -2.39 10.41 4.59
CA LEU A 83 -3.22 9.76 3.59
C LEU A 83 -4.63 10.37 3.59
N ASP A 84 -5.10 10.71 2.41
CA ASP A 84 -6.47 11.11 2.16
C ASP A 84 -7.00 10.42 0.89
N ASP A 85 -8.31 10.52 0.63
CA ASP A 85 -8.93 9.94 -0.57
C ASP A 85 -8.59 8.46 -0.82
N VAL A 86 -8.63 7.63 0.24
CA VAL A 86 -8.35 6.18 0.13
C VAL A 86 -9.50 5.49 -0.59
N HIS A 87 -9.22 4.88 -1.75
CA HIS A 87 -10.24 4.25 -2.58
C HIS A 87 -9.73 3.01 -3.32
N VAL A 88 -10.68 2.22 -3.83
CA VAL A 88 -10.43 0.99 -4.58
C VAL A 88 -10.71 1.20 -6.06
N VAL A 89 -9.76 0.79 -6.92
CA VAL A 89 -9.96 0.70 -8.37
C VAL A 89 -9.88 -0.76 -8.79
N VAL A 90 -10.84 -1.22 -9.60
CA VAL A 90 -10.85 -2.57 -10.16
C VAL A 90 -10.56 -2.50 -11.65
N LEU A 91 -9.41 -3.03 -12.06
CA LEU A 91 -9.03 -3.11 -13.46
C LEU A 91 -9.43 -4.47 -14.01
N THR A 92 -10.38 -4.46 -14.94
CA THR A 92 -10.83 -5.65 -15.67
C THR A 92 -10.10 -5.71 -17.01
N MET A 93 -9.19 -6.67 -17.18
CA MET A 93 -8.49 -6.88 -18.45
C MET A 93 -9.34 -7.74 -19.38
N ARG A 94 -10.16 -7.11 -20.25
CA ARG A 94 -11.10 -7.80 -21.19
C ARG A 94 -12.12 -8.71 -20.50
N TRP A 95 -13.14 -9.16 -21.24
CA TRP A 95 -14.35 -9.82 -20.73
C TRP A 95 -14.11 -11.09 -19.85
N PHE A 96 -12.89 -11.64 -19.81
CA PHE A 96 -12.54 -12.83 -19.01
C PHE A 96 -11.21 -12.74 -18.24
N GLY A 97 -10.52 -11.60 -18.26
CA GLY A 97 -9.23 -11.50 -17.57
C GLY A 97 -9.35 -11.36 -16.06
N PRO A 98 -8.31 -11.76 -15.30
CA PRO A 98 -8.30 -11.61 -13.86
C PRO A 98 -8.45 -10.14 -13.48
N ARG A 99 -9.34 -9.87 -12.52
CA ARG A 99 -9.53 -8.51 -11.98
C ARG A 99 -8.34 -8.16 -11.11
N ARG A 100 -7.63 -7.10 -11.46
CA ARG A 100 -6.61 -6.53 -10.59
C ARG A 100 -7.27 -5.49 -9.69
N HIS A 101 -7.10 -5.63 -8.38
CA HIS A 101 -7.58 -4.67 -7.40
C HIS A 101 -6.43 -3.76 -7.00
N GLU A 102 -6.68 -2.45 -7.02
CA GLU A 102 -5.72 -1.41 -6.66
C GLU A 102 -6.27 -0.60 -5.50
N LEU A 103 -5.43 -0.39 -4.49
CA LEU A 103 -5.68 0.50 -3.36
C LEU A 103 -4.89 1.77 -3.61
N ARG A 104 -5.64 2.86 -3.85
CA ARG A 104 -5.09 4.18 -4.17
C ARG A 104 -5.44 5.15 -3.06
N ALA A 105 -4.64 6.20 -2.96
CA ALA A 105 -4.85 7.29 -2.04
C ALA A 105 -4.19 8.55 -2.59
N ARG A 106 -4.40 9.67 -1.91
CA ARG A 106 -3.58 10.87 -2.04
C ARG A 106 -2.69 10.95 -0.80
N HIS A 107 -1.41 11.22 -1.00
CA HIS A 107 -0.42 11.39 0.06
C HIS A 107 0.25 12.74 -0.14
N ARG A 108 0.11 13.66 0.83
CA ARG A 108 0.58 15.06 0.70
C ARG A 108 0.14 15.70 -0.63
N SER A 109 -1.14 15.55 -0.96
CA SER A 109 -1.74 16.03 -2.22
C SER A 109 -1.32 15.32 -3.51
N VAL A 110 -0.48 14.29 -3.46
CA VAL A 110 -0.07 13.50 -4.63
C VAL A 110 -0.81 12.16 -4.67
N ALA A 111 -1.47 11.86 -5.78
CA ALA A 111 -2.11 10.56 -6.00
C ALA A 111 -1.05 9.43 -6.04
N VAL A 112 -1.23 8.40 -5.23
CA VAL A 112 -0.31 7.27 -5.07
C VAL A 112 -1.06 5.93 -5.15
N LEU A 113 -0.38 4.92 -5.71
CA LEU A 113 -0.77 3.52 -5.59
C LEU A 113 -0.10 2.93 -4.35
N LEU A 114 -0.91 2.53 -3.37
CA LEU A 114 -0.41 1.94 -2.12
C LEU A 114 -0.15 0.44 -2.29
N PHE A 115 -1.12 -0.29 -2.86
CA PHE A 115 -1.04 -1.74 -3.03
C PHE A 115 -1.89 -2.20 -4.21
N ALA A 116 -1.49 -3.29 -4.87
CA ALA A 116 -2.30 -3.92 -5.88
C ALA A 116 -2.16 -5.45 -5.81
N SER A 117 -3.25 -6.17 -6.04
CA SER A 117 -3.25 -7.64 -6.04
C SER A 117 -4.28 -8.20 -7.01
N PHE A 118 -4.02 -9.41 -7.53
CA PHE A 118 -5.00 -10.24 -8.23
C PHE A 118 -5.76 -11.18 -7.28
N ASP A 119 -5.25 -11.37 -6.06
CA ASP A 119 -5.93 -12.15 -5.02
C ASP A 119 -6.88 -11.23 -4.22
N PRO A 120 -8.21 -11.42 -4.33
CA PRO A 120 -9.20 -10.61 -3.62
C PRO A 120 -9.12 -10.80 -2.10
N THR A 121 -8.65 -11.95 -1.61
CA THR A 121 -8.57 -12.23 -0.18
C THR A 121 -7.48 -11.39 0.46
N THR A 122 -6.25 -11.47 -0.06
CA THR A 122 -5.13 -10.63 0.38
C THR A 122 -5.47 -9.15 0.23
N PHE A 123 -6.08 -8.75 -0.91
CA PHE A 123 -6.50 -7.37 -1.11
C PHE A 123 -7.49 -6.90 -0.04
N GLY A 124 -8.52 -7.71 0.25
CA GLY A 124 -9.52 -7.40 1.26
C GLY A 124 -8.94 -7.26 2.66
N GLN A 125 -7.96 -8.09 3.03
CA GLN A 125 -7.26 -7.99 4.30
C GLN A 125 -6.45 -6.69 4.41
N VAL A 126 -5.66 -6.36 3.37
CA VAL A 126 -4.86 -5.13 3.32
C VAL A 126 -5.76 -3.89 3.38
N ARG A 127 -6.84 -3.87 2.59
CA ARG A 127 -7.81 -2.77 2.60
C ARG A 127 -8.40 -2.57 4.00
N ARG A 128 -8.89 -3.64 4.64
CA ARG A 128 -9.47 -3.56 5.99
C ARG A 128 -8.44 -3.10 7.02
N GLY A 129 -7.21 -3.61 6.93
CA GLY A 129 -6.11 -3.17 7.80
C GLY A 129 -5.83 -1.68 7.66
N LEU A 130 -5.80 -1.15 6.44
CA LEU A 130 -5.59 0.29 6.21
C LEU A 130 -6.75 1.12 6.73
N MET A 131 -8.00 0.74 6.44
CA MET A 131 -9.17 1.49 6.91
C MET A 131 -9.20 1.59 8.44
N ARG A 132 -8.91 0.50 9.16
CA ARG A 132 -8.81 0.51 10.62
C ARG A 132 -7.72 1.44 11.15
N ALA A 133 -6.57 1.48 10.48
CA ALA A 133 -5.49 2.39 10.86
C ALA A 133 -5.90 3.87 10.65
N VAL A 134 -6.55 4.18 9.53
CA VAL A 134 -7.04 5.54 9.22
C VAL A 134 -8.13 5.97 10.20
N GLU A 135 -9.08 5.09 10.50
CA GLU A 135 -10.14 5.34 11.50
C GLU A 135 -9.52 5.64 12.88
N CYS A 136 -8.56 4.81 13.31
CA CYS A 136 -7.86 5.02 14.57
C CYS A 136 -7.12 6.36 14.63
N GLN A 137 -6.53 6.84 13.53
CA GLN A 137 -5.90 8.17 13.51
C GLN A 137 -6.90 9.31 13.59
N ARG A 138 -8.10 9.16 13.02
CA ARG A 138 -9.18 10.17 13.13
C ARG A 138 -9.66 10.30 14.57
N GLU A 139 -9.96 9.17 15.21
CA GLU A 139 -10.36 9.12 16.62
C GLU A 139 -9.29 9.75 17.52
N GLN A 140 -8.01 9.44 17.28
CA GLN A 140 -6.91 10.04 18.05
C GLN A 140 -6.81 11.57 17.88
N ARG A 141 -7.11 12.10 16.69
CA ARG A 141 -7.14 13.56 16.46
C ARG A 141 -8.32 14.21 17.18
N GLU A 142 -9.47 13.53 17.23
CA GLU A 142 -10.65 13.98 17.97
C GLU A 142 -10.38 13.99 19.48
N GLU A 143 -9.85 12.89 20.04
CA GLU A 143 -9.47 12.80 21.46
C GLU A 143 -8.41 13.84 21.85
N CYS A 144 -7.40 14.09 21.01
CA CYS A 144 -6.38 15.10 21.26
C CYS A 144 -6.89 16.53 21.04
N GLY A 145 -7.88 16.72 20.16
CA GLY A 145 -8.52 18.01 19.89
C GLY A 145 -9.51 18.43 20.99
N GLU A 146 -10.21 17.47 21.60
CA GLU A 146 -11.12 17.70 22.74
C GLU A 146 -10.38 18.13 24.01
N LEU A 147 -9.11 17.73 24.18
CA LEU A 147 -8.25 18.21 25.27
C LEU A 147 -7.62 19.60 25.01
N GLY A 148 -7.92 20.22 23.86
CA GLY A 148 -7.24 21.43 23.36
C GLY A 148 -7.98 22.75 23.52
N TYR A 149 -9.17 22.80 24.11
CA TYR A 149 -9.90 24.05 24.33
C TYR A 149 -10.38 24.18 25.78
N ARG A 150 -9.64 24.98 26.56
CA ARG A 150 -10.18 25.70 27.72
C ARG A 150 -9.60 27.11 27.75
#